data_AF-A0A0F9K8P2-F1
#
_entry.id   AF-A0A0F9K8P2-F1
#
_cell.length_a   1.000
_cell.length_b   1.000
_cell.length_c   1.000
_cell.angle_alpha   90.00
_cell.angle_beta   90.00
_cell.angle_gamma   90.00
#
_symmetry.space_group_name_H-M   'P 1'
#
loop_
_entity.id
_entity.type
_entity.pdbx_description
1 polymer ?
#
loop_
_entity_poly.entity_id
_entity_poly.type
_entity_poly.pdbx_seq_one_letter_code
_entity_poly.pdbx_strand_id
1 'polypeptide(L)'
;MSKYVSLNLETGAKVIGKTNAWENILSLPVARSILERMGQIETPQADWYKDTVAALIADISKWVGDVHWDILVEKTDGVIIRMGYSATYDQRWDDRYRNLSNVDKRGGYWKGGYWYYSTGVRWQTTVKLIADKLDAIPENFFQFFAIDVEKGYNQEGGTFRVHPYLIIDELSRLFPHIQFGFYFNADTWKTWLRQPASWLEYPIWYAWYPWYPNTTQYPNFYRSTIKMENAFLWQKSADRNNRGAEFGVSSDDIDLSWSRDSKLEFFLDWDIGDVVTPDPPLPPIPVDWPTEQLEEAYQLQMQSATIINELREQGGVDL
;
A
#
# COMPACT_ATOMS: atom_id res chain seq x y z
N MET A 1 -48.03 -0.03 -1.50
CA MET A 1 -48.02 1.35 -2.04
C MET A 1 -46.84 2.09 -1.44
N SER A 2 -45.70 2.14 -2.14
CA SER A 2 -44.49 2.84 -1.66
C SER A 2 -44.60 4.33 -1.97
N LYS A 3 -44.39 5.17 -0.95
CA LYS A 3 -44.26 6.63 -1.12
C LYS A 3 -42.88 6.94 -1.70
N TYR A 4 -42.83 7.32 -2.96
CA TYR A 4 -41.66 7.96 -3.54
C TYR A 4 -41.55 9.39 -3.00
N VAL A 5 -40.41 9.72 -2.41
CA VAL A 5 -40.01 11.11 -2.15
C VAL A 5 -39.55 11.68 -3.49
N SER A 6 -40.41 12.44 -4.16
CA SER A 6 -40.02 13.26 -5.31
C SER A 6 -39.22 14.46 -4.80
N LEU A 7 -37.89 14.37 -4.88
CA LEU A 7 -37.01 15.53 -4.70
C LEU A 7 -37.22 16.47 -5.88
N ASN A 8 -37.91 17.58 -5.62
CA ASN A 8 -38.26 18.57 -6.63
C ASN A 8 -37.06 19.51 -6.87
N LEU A 9 -36.28 19.21 -7.91
CA LEU A 9 -35.01 19.89 -8.27
C LEU A 9 -35.18 21.37 -8.64
N GLU A 10 -36.40 21.88 -8.80
CA GLU A 10 -36.64 23.30 -9.12
C GLU A 10 -36.45 24.26 -7.94
N THR A 11 -36.48 23.80 -6.69
CA THR A 11 -36.34 24.70 -5.52
C THR A 11 -34.89 25.00 -5.17
N GLY A 12 -33.94 24.14 -5.53
CA GLY A 12 -32.49 24.41 -5.34
C GLY A 12 -31.94 25.45 -6.33
N ALA A 13 -32.50 25.53 -7.54
CA ALA A 13 -32.01 26.41 -8.59
C ALA A 13 -32.40 27.88 -8.42
N LYS A 14 -33.31 28.21 -7.48
CA LYS A 14 -33.76 29.59 -7.24
C LYS A 14 -33.00 30.33 -6.12
N VAL A 15 -32.21 29.63 -5.32
CA VAL A 15 -31.48 30.23 -4.18
C VAL A 15 -30.02 30.56 -4.50
N ILE A 16 -29.48 30.05 -5.61
CA ILE A 16 -28.06 30.25 -5.93
C ILE A 16 -27.94 31.04 -7.22
N GLY A 17 -27.48 32.29 -7.07
CA GLY A 17 -27.16 33.20 -8.16
C GLY A 17 -26.22 32.55 -9.18
N LYS A 18 -26.42 32.98 -10.43
CA LYS A 18 -25.81 32.43 -11.64
C LYS A 18 -24.28 32.40 -11.58
N THR A 19 -23.75 31.36 -12.24
CA THR A 19 -22.34 31.04 -12.58
C THR A 19 -21.45 30.63 -11.40
N ASN A 20 -20.90 29.41 -11.48
CA ASN A 20 -19.95 28.72 -10.57
C ASN A 20 -20.54 27.63 -9.64
N ALA A 21 -21.87 27.42 -9.61
CA ALA A 21 -22.46 26.36 -8.78
C ALA A 21 -22.17 24.93 -9.29
N TRP A 22 -22.03 24.74 -10.60
CA TRP A 22 -21.75 23.42 -11.18
C TRP A 22 -20.33 22.94 -10.91
N GLU A 23 -19.35 23.84 -10.89
CA GLU A 23 -17.95 23.51 -10.57
C GLU A 23 -17.80 23.12 -9.08
N ASN A 24 -18.53 23.80 -8.18
CA ASN A 24 -18.58 23.45 -6.76
C ASN A 24 -19.39 22.19 -6.43
N ILE A 25 -20.35 21.81 -7.29
CA ILE A 25 -21.08 20.54 -7.14
C ILE A 25 -20.22 19.37 -7.65
N LEU A 26 -19.44 19.56 -8.72
CA LEU A 26 -18.51 18.55 -9.24
C LEU A 26 -17.28 18.34 -8.36
N SER A 27 -16.92 19.32 -7.52
CA SER A 27 -15.86 19.18 -6.51
C SER A 27 -16.29 18.39 -5.27
N LEU A 28 -17.60 18.12 -5.09
CA LEU A 28 -18.10 17.27 -4.01
C LEU A 28 -18.03 15.79 -4.44
N PRO A 29 -17.22 14.94 -3.77
CA PRO A 29 -17.02 13.55 -4.17
C PRO A 29 -18.31 12.75 -4.33
N VAL A 30 -19.32 13.06 -3.51
CA VAL A 30 -20.64 12.40 -3.53
C VAL A 30 -21.41 12.70 -4.82
N ALA A 31 -21.45 13.98 -5.24
CA ALA A 31 -22.17 14.41 -6.44
C ALA A 31 -21.49 13.89 -7.71
N ARG A 32 -20.14 13.89 -7.75
CA ARG A 32 -19.39 13.25 -8.83
C ARG A 32 -19.69 11.75 -8.93
N SER A 33 -19.69 11.02 -7.81
CA SER A 33 -20.00 9.57 -7.82
C SER A 33 -21.43 9.27 -8.29
N ILE A 34 -22.40 10.13 -7.98
CA ILE A 34 -23.78 9.99 -8.46
C ILE A 34 -23.83 10.19 -9.98
N LEU A 35 -23.17 11.22 -10.49
CA LEU A 35 -23.16 11.53 -11.92
C LEU A 35 -22.38 10.48 -12.74
N GLU A 36 -21.30 9.91 -12.20
CA GLU A 36 -20.57 8.78 -12.78
C GLU A 36 -21.44 7.51 -12.83
N ARG A 37 -22.20 7.21 -11.76
CA ARG A 37 -23.15 6.07 -11.74
C ARG A 37 -24.33 6.23 -12.68
N MET A 38 -24.71 7.48 -12.97
CA MET A 38 -25.76 7.81 -13.93
C MET A 38 -25.25 7.83 -15.38
N GLY A 39 -23.94 7.60 -15.61
CA GLY A 39 -23.33 7.67 -16.94
C GLY A 39 -23.33 9.08 -17.54
N GLN A 40 -23.46 10.11 -16.70
CA GLN A 40 -23.53 11.51 -17.14
C GLN A 40 -22.18 12.21 -17.17
N ILE A 41 -21.14 11.56 -16.66
CA ILE A 41 -19.75 11.97 -16.79
C ILE A 41 -18.96 10.71 -17.12
N GLU A 42 -18.16 10.76 -18.18
CA GLU A 42 -17.17 9.73 -18.44
C GLU A 42 -16.07 9.88 -17.38
N THR A 43 -15.86 8.85 -16.56
CA THR A 43 -14.63 8.74 -15.79
C THR A 43 -13.51 8.67 -16.82
N PRO A 44 -12.55 9.61 -16.84
CA PRO A 44 -11.40 9.49 -17.72
C PRO A 44 -10.79 8.11 -17.48
N GLN A 45 -10.74 7.26 -18.50
CA GLN A 45 -9.88 6.09 -18.42
C GLN A 45 -8.48 6.64 -18.17
N ALA A 46 -7.98 6.38 -16.97
CA ALA A 46 -6.75 6.95 -16.48
C ALA A 46 -5.59 6.30 -17.25
N ASP A 47 -5.36 6.74 -18.48
CA ASP A 47 -4.34 6.25 -19.41
C ASP A 47 -2.94 6.78 -19.10
N TRP A 48 -2.76 7.46 -17.96
CA TRP A 48 -1.47 8.01 -17.53
C TRP A 48 -0.35 6.97 -17.46
N TYR A 49 -0.68 5.68 -17.27
CA TYR A 49 0.29 4.57 -17.28
C TYR A 49 0.81 4.21 -18.68
N LYS A 50 0.19 4.68 -19.76
CA LYS A 50 0.65 4.45 -21.14
C LYS A 50 1.75 5.41 -21.56
N ASP A 51 1.81 6.59 -20.94
CA ASP A 51 2.68 7.69 -21.37
C ASP A 51 3.75 8.08 -20.34
N THR A 52 3.79 7.42 -19.18
CA THR A 52 4.85 7.59 -18.17
C THR A 52 5.68 6.32 -18.06
N VAL A 53 7.00 6.44 -18.17
CA VAL A 53 7.94 5.34 -17.94
C VAL A 53 8.01 5.09 -16.43
N ALA A 54 7.03 4.38 -15.89
CA ALA A 54 7.01 3.96 -14.49
C ALA A 54 8.22 3.07 -14.19
N ALA A 55 8.86 3.27 -13.03
CA ALA A 55 9.97 2.45 -12.60
C ALA A 55 9.50 1.01 -12.41
N LEU A 56 10.26 0.06 -12.94
CA LEU A 56 9.99 -1.38 -12.88
C LEU A 56 10.75 -1.99 -11.70
N ILE A 57 10.01 -2.49 -10.72
CA ILE A 57 10.54 -3.08 -9.50
C ILE A 57 10.21 -4.57 -9.50
N ALA A 58 11.20 -5.44 -9.30
CA ALA A 58 10.94 -6.85 -9.04
C ALA A 58 10.77 -7.09 -7.53
N ASP A 59 9.90 -8.01 -7.13
CA ASP A 59 9.94 -8.55 -5.78
C ASP A 59 10.29 -10.03 -5.78
N ILE A 60 11.18 -10.42 -4.85
CA ILE A 60 11.78 -11.75 -4.84
C ILE A 60 11.78 -12.36 -3.45
N SER A 61 11.67 -13.68 -3.43
CA SER A 61 11.73 -14.48 -2.21
C SER A 61 12.49 -15.78 -2.46
N LYS A 62 12.46 -16.74 -1.52
CA LYS A 62 12.99 -18.09 -1.79
C LYS A 62 12.40 -18.78 -3.01
N TRP A 63 11.17 -18.42 -3.40
CA TRP A 63 10.41 -19.13 -4.42
C TRP A 63 10.92 -18.87 -5.83
N VAL A 64 11.67 -17.78 -6.04
CA VAL A 64 12.25 -17.47 -7.37
C VAL A 64 13.52 -18.27 -7.69
N GLY A 65 14.00 -19.10 -6.75
CA GLY A 65 15.19 -19.95 -6.93
C GLY A 65 16.50 -19.16 -6.90
N ASP A 66 17.43 -19.43 -7.80
CA ASP A 66 18.67 -18.64 -7.90
C ASP A 66 18.45 -17.38 -8.77
N VAL A 67 19.24 -16.33 -8.53
CA VAL A 67 19.11 -15.03 -9.23
C VAL A 67 20.45 -14.64 -9.84
N HIS A 68 20.44 -14.37 -11.13
CA HIS A 68 21.48 -13.71 -11.89
C HIS A 68 21.33 -12.19 -11.70
N TRP A 69 21.97 -11.66 -10.66
CA TRP A 69 21.80 -10.27 -10.22
C TRP A 69 22.20 -9.23 -11.26
N ASP A 70 23.18 -9.55 -12.10
CA ASP A 70 23.58 -8.71 -13.22
C ASP A 70 22.44 -8.53 -14.23
N ILE A 71 21.71 -9.61 -14.55
CA ILE A 71 20.54 -9.55 -15.44
C ILE A 71 19.40 -8.80 -14.74
N LEU A 72 19.09 -9.14 -13.48
CA LEU A 72 17.99 -8.52 -12.75
C LEU A 72 18.14 -6.99 -12.69
N VAL A 73 19.35 -6.52 -12.36
CA VAL A 73 19.68 -5.09 -12.25
C VAL A 73 19.65 -4.38 -13.61
N GLU A 74 20.01 -5.07 -14.70
CA GLU A 74 19.88 -4.51 -16.05
C GLU A 74 18.41 -4.32 -16.46
N LYS A 75 17.52 -5.20 -15.99
CA LYS A 75 16.11 -5.26 -16.42
C LYS A 75 15.14 -4.52 -15.51
N THR A 76 15.59 -4.01 -14.36
CA THR A 76 14.73 -3.37 -13.36
C THR A 76 15.38 -2.11 -12.83
N ASP A 77 14.57 -1.23 -12.26
CA ASP A 77 15.03 -0.02 -11.58
C ASP A 77 15.25 -0.25 -10.07
N GLY A 78 14.76 -1.39 -9.56
CA GLY A 78 14.96 -1.79 -8.18
C GLY A 78 14.41 -3.17 -7.85
N VAL A 79 14.62 -3.58 -6.60
CA VAL A 79 14.18 -4.88 -6.09
C VAL A 79 13.64 -4.77 -4.66
N ILE A 80 12.57 -5.51 -4.36
CA ILE A 80 12.10 -5.76 -2.99
C ILE A 80 12.43 -7.20 -2.62
N ILE A 81 13.13 -7.43 -1.51
CA ILE A 81 13.49 -8.79 -1.06
C ILE A 81 12.69 -9.21 0.17
N ARG A 82 12.19 -10.44 0.18
CA ARG A 82 11.56 -11.00 1.39
C ARG A 82 12.62 -11.18 2.48
N MET A 83 12.45 -10.50 3.59
CA MET A 83 13.30 -10.66 4.77
C MET A 83 12.85 -11.86 5.61
N GLY A 84 11.54 -12.04 5.76
CA GLY A 84 11.00 -13.10 6.58
C GLY A 84 9.51 -13.30 6.38
N TYR A 85 9.00 -14.29 7.09
CA TYR A 85 7.59 -14.63 7.13
C TYR A 85 7.25 -15.24 8.48
N SER A 86 6.08 -14.92 9.01
CA SER A 86 5.64 -15.44 10.32
C SER A 86 6.72 -15.18 11.39
N ALA A 87 7.26 -16.22 12.04
CA ALA A 87 8.28 -16.12 13.08
C ALA A 87 9.68 -16.58 12.62
N THR A 88 9.97 -16.52 11.32
CA THR A 88 11.27 -16.95 10.76
C THR A 88 11.72 -16.04 9.61
N TYR A 89 13.03 -16.04 9.35
CA TYR A 89 13.60 -15.40 8.17
C TYR A 89 13.37 -16.23 6.91
N ASP A 90 13.38 -15.57 5.75
CA ASP A 90 13.38 -16.24 4.46
C ASP A 90 14.68 -17.05 4.30
N GLN A 91 14.58 -18.31 3.83
CA GLN A 91 15.74 -19.19 3.71
C GLN A 91 16.85 -18.63 2.79
N ARG A 92 16.52 -17.71 1.88
CA ARG A 92 17.48 -17.08 0.98
C ARG A 92 17.91 -15.68 1.47
N TRP A 93 17.38 -15.16 2.57
CA TRP A 93 17.65 -13.79 3.04
C TRP A 93 19.15 -13.44 3.05
N ASP A 94 19.99 -14.23 3.75
CA ASP A 94 21.40 -13.88 3.92
C ASP A 94 22.16 -13.88 2.56
N ASP A 95 21.78 -14.75 1.63
CA ASP A 95 22.32 -14.75 0.28
C ASP A 95 21.84 -13.54 -0.53
N ARG A 96 20.54 -13.21 -0.45
CA ARG A 96 19.95 -12.07 -1.16
C ARG A 96 20.54 -10.75 -0.69
N TYR A 97 20.58 -10.53 0.62
CA TYR A 97 21.14 -9.34 1.23
C TYR A 97 22.60 -9.15 0.82
N ARG A 98 23.43 -10.19 0.92
CA ARG A 98 24.85 -10.12 0.53
C ARG A 98 25.04 -9.78 -0.93
N ASN A 99 24.27 -10.38 -1.83
CA ASN A 99 24.39 -10.10 -3.26
C ASN A 99 23.89 -8.70 -3.61
N LEU A 100 22.75 -8.28 -3.04
CA LEU A 100 22.21 -6.92 -3.22
C LEU A 100 23.17 -5.85 -2.70
N SER A 101 23.86 -6.12 -1.58
CA SER A 101 24.93 -5.25 -1.06
C SER A 101 26.13 -5.10 -2.00
N ASN A 102 26.38 -6.09 -2.86
CA ASN A 102 27.43 -6.01 -3.88
C ASN A 102 26.98 -5.24 -5.13
N VAL A 103 25.68 -5.32 -5.47
CA VAL A 103 25.07 -4.49 -6.54
C VAL A 103 25.14 -3.01 -6.17
N ASP A 104 24.89 -2.69 -4.90
CA ASP A 104 24.83 -1.32 -4.38
C ASP A 104 26.10 -0.48 -4.61
N LYS A 105 27.26 -1.14 -4.76
CA LYS A 105 28.54 -0.48 -5.10
C LYS A 105 28.51 0.24 -6.46
N ARG A 106 27.49 0.00 -7.29
CA ARG A 106 27.28 0.66 -8.58
C ARG A 106 26.47 1.96 -8.48
N GLY A 107 25.83 2.22 -7.33
CA GLY A 107 24.96 3.37 -7.07
C GLY A 107 23.63 3.32 -7.85
N GLY A 108 22.59 3.95 -7.29
CA GLY A 108 21.35 4.23 -8.03
C GLY A 108 20.37 3.08 -8.24
N TYR A 109 20.58 1.90 -7.63
CA TYR A 109 19.62 0.79 -7.68
C TYR A 109 18.72 0.80 -6.45
N TRP A 110 17.41 0.88 -6.65
CA TRP A 110 16.45 1.00 -5.54
C TRP A 110 16.24 -0.32 -4.80
N LYS A 111 16.17 -0.27 -3.47
CA LYS A 111 16.17 -1.44 -2.59
C LYS A 111 15.01 -1.36 -1.58
N GLY A 112 14.15 -2.36 -1.63
CA GLY A 112 13.09 -2.59 -0.66
C GLY A 112 13.25 -3.90 0.10
N GLY A 113 12.62 -3.97 1.26
CA GLY A 113 12.41 -5.20 2.01
C GLY A 113 10.92 -5.48 2.19
N TYR A 114 10.56 -6.72 2.50
CA TYR A 114 9.22 -6.99 3.02
C TYR A 114 9.19 -8.17 4.01
N TRP A 115 8.13 -8.21 4.81
CA TRP A 115 7.84 -9.31 5.73
C TRP A 115 6.43 -9.85 5.52
N TYR A 116 6.30 -11.15 5.27
CA TYR A 116 4.99 -11.80 5.15
C TYR A 116 4.33 -11.96 6.52
N TYR A 117 3.24 -11.25 6.73
CA TYR A 117 2.51 -11.22 7.99
C TYR A 117 1.79 -12.55 8.29
N SER A 118 1.74 -12.92 9.58
CA SER A 118 0.99 -14.08 10.05
C SER A 118 0.23 -13.76 11.34
N THR A 119 -1.08 -14.00 11.34
CA THR A 119 -1.95 -13.86 12.53
C THR A 119 -1.58 -14.84 13.65
N GLY A 120 -0.83 -15.89 13.34
CA GLY A 120 -0.32 -16.85 14.33
C GLY A 120 0.86 -16.32 15.15
N VAL A 121 1.38 -15.13 14.84
CA VAL A 121 2.55 -14.54 15.48
C VAL A 121 2.16 -13.22 16.15
N ARG A 122 2.61 -13.05 17.40
CA ARG A 122 2.42 -11.78 18.12
C ARG A 122 3.15 -10.67 17.38
N TRP A 123 2.50 -9.52 17.23
CA TRP A 123 3.04 -8.41 16.44
C TRP A 123 4.38 -7.91 17.00
N GLN A 124 4.57 -7.94 18.33
CA GLN A 124 5.83 -7.58 18.97
C GLN A 124 6.96 -8.54 18.60
N THR A 125 6.67 -9.84 18.43
CA THR A 125 7.65 -10.80 17.95
C THR A 125 8.07 -10.48 16.52
N THR A 126 7.11 -10.10 15.67
CA THR A 126 7.40 -9.65 14.30
C THR A 126 8.26 -8.38 14.29
N VAL A 127 7.89 -7.35 15.06
CA VAL A 127 8.69 -6.12 15.20
C VAL A 127 10.10 -6.43 15.64
N LYS A 128 10.27 -7.25 16.69
CA LYS A 128 11.60 -7.64 17.18
C LYS A 128 12.43 -8.33 16.08
N LEU A 129 11.86 -9.31 15.38
CA LEU A 129 12.58 -10.05 14.34
C LEU A 129 13.01 -9.16 13.17
N ILE A 130 12.16 -8.21 12.78
CA ILE A 130 12.47 -7.23 11.73
C ILE A 130 13.54 -6.26 12.22
N ALA A 131 13.36 -5.66 13.40
CA ALA A 131 14.29 -4.72 14.00
C ALA A 131 15.69 -5.32 14.18
N ASP A 132 15.78 -6.54 14.72
CA ASP A 132 17.05 -7.27 14.90
C ASP A 132 17.82 -7.43 13.57
N LYS A 133 17.12 -7.51 12.42
CA LYS A 133 17.76 -7.58 11.10
C LYS A 133 18.06 -6.21 10.51
N LEU A 134 17.20 -5.22 10.71
CA LEU A 134 17.43 -3.86 10.24
C LEU A 134 18.61 -3.20 10.97
N ASP A 135 18.76 -3.45 12.28
CA ASP A 135 19.93 -3.00 13.06
C ASP A 135 21.25 -3.61 12.59
N ALA A 136 21.20 -4.76 11.92
CA ALA A 136 22.38 -5.49 11.45
C ALA A 136 22.84 -5.10 10.03
N ILE A 137 22.11 -4.21 9.35
CA ILE A 137 22.43 -3.74 8.00
C ILE A 137 22.72 -2.23 8.01
N PRO A 138 23.41 -1.67 7.00
CA PRO A 138 23.61 -0.23 6.92
C PRO A 138 22.29 0.52 6.94
N GLU A 139 22.23 1.64 7.68
CA GLU A 139 21.02 2.45 7.89
C GLU A 139 20.29 2.75 6.58
N ASN A 140 21.00 3.23 5.56
CA ASN A 140 20.42 3.58 4.26
C ASN A 140 20.35 2.42 3.27
N PHE A 141 20.33 1.16 3.75
CA PHE A 141 20.29 0.01 2.86
C PHE A 141 18.95 -0.10 2.12
N PHE A 142 17.84 0.03 2.85
CA PHE A 142 16.48 0.00 2.29
C PHE A 142 15.87 1.39 2.26
N GLN A 143 15.22 1.72 1.15
CA GLN A 143 14.38 2.92 1.04
C GLN A 143 12.93 2.63 1.43
N PHE A 144 12.48 1.39 1.29
CA PHE A 144 11.10 0.97 1.55
C PHE A 144 11.04 -0.38 2.25
N PHE A 145 10.08 -0.55 3.15
CA PHE A 145 9.81 -1.83 3.77
C PHE A 145 8.30 -2.09 3.89
N ALA A 146 7.83 -3.19 3.31
CA ALA A 146 6.42 -3.55 3.37
C ALA A 146 6.10 -4.62 4.41
N ILE A 147 4.95 -4.50 5.07
CA ILE A 147 4.28 -5.64 5.69
C ILE A 147 3.31 -6.22 4.66
N ASP A 148 3.57 -7.45 4.24
CA ASP A 148 2.77 -8.19 3.27
C ASP A 148 1.59 -8.86 3.99
N VAL A 149 0.39 -8.33 3.74
CA VAL A 149 -0.86 -8.66 4.40
C VAL A 149 -1.79 -9.37 3.42
N GLU A 150 -1.78 -10.69 3.47
CA GLU A 150 -2.55 -11.53 2.55
C GLU A 150 -3.31 -12.66 3.25
N LYS A 151 -4.29 -13.25 2.56
CA LYS A 151 -5.09 -14.34 3.11
C LYS A 151 -4.34 -15.66 3.29
N GLY A 152 -3.30 -15.92 2.48
CA GLY A 152 -2.73 -17.26 2.29
C GLY A 152 -2.33 -18.01 3.57
N TYR A 153 -1.79 -17.30 4.56
CA TYR A 153 -1.38 -17.87 5.86
C TYR A 153 -2.03 -17.20 7.07
N ASN A 154 -3.18 -16.58 6.86
CA ASN A 154 -3.83 -15.74 7.85
C ASN A 154 -5.28 -16.15 8.10
N GLN A 155 -5.81 -15.73 9.25
CA GLN A 155 -7.22 -15.89 9.59
C GLN A 155 -7.90 -14.53 9.65
N GLU A 156 -9.15 -14.44 9.17
CA GLU A 156 -9.92 -13.21 9.29
C GLU A 156 -10.24 -12.91 10.76
N GLY A 157 -10.02 -11.66 11.19
CA GLY A 157 -10.36 -11.18 12.54
C GLY A 157 -9.66 -9.86 12.88
N GLY A 158 -9.90 -9.32 14.07
CA GLY A 158 -9.28 -8.08 14.55
C GLY A 158 -7.77 -8.12 14.50
N THR A 159 -7.15 -9.23 14.91
CA THR A 159 -5.70 -9.45 14.80
C THR A 159 -5.18 -9.22 13.39
N PHE A 160 -5.90 -9.65 12.35
CA PHE A 160 -5.48 -9.43 10.95
C PHE A 160 -5.56 -7.96 10.52
N ARG A 161 -6.49 -7.19 11.10
CA ARG A 161 -6.70 -5.77 10.76
C ARG A 161 -5.82 -4.82 11.57
N VAL A 162 -5.50 -5.18 12.81
CA VAL A 162 -4.84 -4.27 13.77
C VAL A 162 -3.34 -4.49 13.82
N HIS A 163 -2.87 -5.74 13.88
CA HIS A 163 -1.45 -6.01 14.10
C HIS A 163 -0.54 -5.46 12.99
N PRO A 164 -0.87 -5.56 11.68
CA PRO A 164 -0.02 -4.96 10.66
C PRO A 164 0.21 -3.47 10.86
N TYR A 165 -0.82 -2.74 11.27
CA TYR A 165 -0.72 -1.31 11.60
C TYR A 165 0.22 -1.07 12.78
N LEU A 166 0.06 -1.82 13.88
CA LEU A 166 0.95 -1.71 15.05
C LEU A 166 2.42 -2.04 14.72
N ILE A 167 2.65 -2.99 13.80
CA ILE A 167 4.00 -3.34 13.33
C ILE A 167 4.61 -2.16 12.57
N ILE A 168 3.87 -1.59 11.62
CA ILE A 168 4.37 -0.48 10.80
C ILE A 168 4.60 0.77 11.65
N ASP A 169 3.67 1.10 12.55
CA ASP A 169 3.77 2.28 13.43
C ASP A 169 5.04 2.22 14.29
N GLU A 170 5.29 1.09 14.97
CA GLU A 170 6.48 0.96 15.81
C GLU A 170 7.77 0.89 14.97
N LEU A 171 7.77 0.20 13.82
CA LEU A 171 8.95 0.15 12.95
C LEU A 171 9.28 1.52 12.35
N SER A 172 8.28 2.31 11.95
CA SER A 172 8.47 3.68 11.45
C SER A 172 9.10 4.58 12.51
N ARG A 173 8.79 4.34 13.78
CA ARG A 173 9.36 5.06 14.92
C ARG A 173 10.81 4.64 15.22
N LEU A 174 11.12 3.36 15.06
CA LEU A 174 12.47 2.80 15.30
C LEU A 174 13.44 3.10 14.14
N PHE A 175 12.95 3.13 12.90
CA PHE A 175 13.75 3.28 11.68
C PHE A 175 13.21 4.43 10.82
N PRO A 176 13.30 5.70 11.27
CA PRO A 176 12.67 6.83 10.59
C PRO A 176 13.27 7.15 9.20
N HIS A 177 14.40 6.55 8.86
CA HIS A 177 15.04 6.64 7.54
C HIS A 177 14.45 5.66 6.51
N ILE A 178 13.60 4.71 6.93
CA ILE A 178 12.94 3.74 6.04
C ILE A 178 11.47 4.12 5.89
N GLN A 179 10.98 4.13 4.65
CA GLN A 179 9.57 4.28 4.38
C GLN A 179 8.82 2.95 4.59
N PHE A 180 8.03 2.83 5.66
CA PHE A 180 7.24 1.63 5.90
C PHE A 180 5.86 1.72 5.26
N GLY A 181 5.40 0.64 4.64
CA GLY A 181 4.10 0.58 3.98
C GLY A 181 3.45 -0.80 4.02
N PHE A 182 2.25 -0.89 3.44
CA PHE A 182 1.51 -2.14 3.37
C PHE A 182 1.60 -2.75 1.97
N TYR A 183 1.68 -4.07 1.90
CA TYR A 183 1.34 -4.82 0.71
C TYR A 183 0.05 -5.62 0.92
N PHE A 184 -0.80 -5.67 -0.10
CA PHE A 184 -1.95 -6.57 -0.15
C PHE A 184 -2.51 -6.68 -1.58
N ASN A 185 -3.17 -7.80 -1.85
CA ASN A 185 -3.99 -7.95 -3.06
C ASN A 185 -5.40 -7.35 -2.92
N ALA A 186 -6.02 -7.06 -4.06
CA ALA A 186 -7.36 -6.49 -4.20
C ALA A 186 -8.44 -7.16 -3.33
N ASP A 187 -8.44 -8.50 -3.29
CA ASP A 187 -9.42 -9.27 -2.56
C ASP A 187 -9.24 -9.12 -1.04
N THR A 188 -7.98 -9.13 -0.58
CA THR A 188 -7.64 -8.95 0.85
C THR A 188 -8.07 -7.58 1.36
N TRP A 189 -7.74 -6.51 0.62
CA TRP A 189 -8.19 -5.14 0.93
C TRP A 189 -9.70 -5.04 1.10
N LYS A 190 -10.42 -5.59 0.13
CA LYS A 190 -11.88 -5.47 0.06
C LYS A 190 -12.57 -6.28 1.16
N THR A 191 -12.15 -7.52 1.38
CA THR A 191 -12.95 -8.48 2.13
C THR A 191 -12.50 -8.63 3.57
N TRP A 192 -11.19 -8.64 3.84
CA TRP A 192 -10.67 -8.90 5.18
C TRP A 192 -10.26 -7.63 5.91
N LEU A 193 -9.61 -6.69 5.21
CA LEU A 193 -9.17 -5.44 5.82
C LEU A 193 -10.32 -4.48 6.06
N ARG A 194 -11.38 -4.51 5.24
CA ARG A 194 -12.51 -3.58 5.30
C ARG A 194 -12.10 -2.11 5.20
N GLN A 195 -10.98 -1.86 4.52
CA GLN A 195 -10.58 -0.55 4.02
C GLN A 195 -10.39 0.52 5.12
N PRO A 196 -9.56 0.26 6.13
CA PRO A 196 -9.33 1.24 7.18
C PRO A 196 -8.65 2.49 6.60
N ALA A 197 -9.28 3.64 6.75
CA ALA A 197 -8.76 4.93 6.30
C ALA A 197 -7.34 5.22 6.82
N SER A 198 -7.01 4.83 8.06
CA SER A 198 -5.68 5.04 8.65
C SER A 198 -4.55 4.33 7.90
N TRP A 199 -4.83 3.27 7.15
CA TRP A 199 -3.80 2.60 6.36
C TRP A 199 -3.38 3.44 5.15
N LEU A 200 -4.24 4.34 4.68
CA LEU A 200 -3.94 5.23 3.55
C LEU A 200 -2.97 6.36 3.91
N GLU A 201 -2.62 6.51 5.18
CA GLU A 201 -1.54 7.40 5.65
C GLU A 201 -0.15 6.84 5.33
N TYR A 202 -0.06 5.53 5.07
CA TYR A 202 1.16 4.83 4.71
C TYR A 202 1.21 4.53 3.20
N PRO A 203 2.40 4.37 2.60
CA PRO A 203 2.53 3.94 1.23
C PRO A 203 1.90 2.57 1.01
N ILE A 204 1.14 2.45 -0.08
CA ILE A 204 0.43 1.23 -0.44
C ILE A 204 1.10 0.56 -1.63
N TRP A 205 1.62 -0.64 -1.43
CA TRP A 205 2.02 -1.56 -2.49
C TRP A 205 0.86 -2.51 -2.81
N TYR A 206 0.20 -2.30 -3.94
CA TYR A 206 -1.06 -2.96 -4.25
C TYR A 206 -0.91 -4.02 -5.33
N ALA A 207 -1.46 -5.22 -5.12
CA ALA A 207 -1.48 -6.28 -6.14
C ALA A 207 -2.83 -6.40 -6.85
N TRP A 208 -2.80 -6.29 -8.18
CA TRP A 208 -3.95 -6.56 -9.05
C TRP A 208 -3.49 -6.97 -10.45
N TYR A 209 -3.92 -8.15 -10.89
CA TYR A 209 -3.49 -8.79 -12.13
C TYR A 209 -4.59 -8.71 -13.20
N PRO A 210 -4.38 -7.98 -14.31
CA PRO A 210 -5.39 -7.79 -15.35
C PRO A 210 -5.90 -9.08 -16.03
N TRP A 211 -5.09 -10.14 -16.03
CA TRP A 211 -5.37 -11.41 -16.73
C TRP A 211 -6.05 -12.49 -15.88
N TYR A 212 -6.26 -12.26 -14.59
CA TYR A 212 -6.90 -13.27 -13.75
C TYR A 212 -8.39 -13.42 -14.18
N PRO A 213 -8.88 -14.63 -14.48
CA PRO A 213 -10.14 -14.85 -15.19
C PRO A 213 -11.36 -14.55 -14.32
N ASN A 214 -11.67 -13.25 -14.20
CA ASN A 214 -12.93 -12.61 -13.78
C ASN A 214 -12.81 -11.07 -13.81
N THR A 215 -11.77 -10.51 -14.44
CA THR A 215 -11.49 -9.07 -14.55
C THR A 215 -11.64 -8.54 -15.97
N THR A 216 -12.69 -8.96 -16.72
CA THR A 216 -13.12 -8.22 -17.94
C THR A 216 -13.46 -6.74 -17.67
N GLN A 217 -13.37 -6.34 -16.41
CA GLN A 217 -13.29 -4.98 -15.94
C GLN A 217 -11.82 -4.74 -15.53
N TYR A 218 -11.07 -3.93 -16.30
CA TYR A 218 -10.09 -2.98 -15.72
C TYR A 218 -10.60 -2.53 -14.38
N PRO A 219 -9.78 -2.39 -13.31
CA PRO A 219 -10.24 -2.33 -11.92
C PRO A 219 -11.55 -1.57 -11.91
N ASN A 220 -12.68 -2.28 -11.77
CA ASN A 220 -13.94 -1.57 -11.68
C ASN A 220 -13.84 -0.95 -10.31
N PHE A 221 -13.33 0.29 -10.28
CA PHE A 221 -12.89 1.07 -9.12
C PHE A 221 -13.97 1.16 -8.02
N TYR A 222 -15.19 0.74 -8.34
CA TYR A 222 -16.29 0.46 -7.43
C TYR A 222 -16.07 -0.72 -6.45
N ARG A 223 -15.05 -1.58 -6.64
CA ARG A 223 -14.83 -2.76 -5.77
C ARG A 223 -13.60 -2.67 -4.85
N SER A 224 -12.57 -1.91 -5.21
CA SER A 224 -11.48 -1.50 -4.31
C SER A 224 -11.54 0.02 -4.17
N THR A 225 -11.81 0.53 -2.97
CA THR A 225 -11.82 1.98 -2.72
C THR A 225 -10.45 2.64 -2.81
N ILE A 226 -9.37 1.86 -2.94
CA ILE A 226 -8.05 2.41 -3.25
C ILE A 226 -8.10 2.92 -4.68
N LYS A 227 -8.04 4.25 -4.79
CA LYS A 227 -7.75 4.90 -6.04
C LYS A 227 -6.29 4.62 -6.39
N MET A 228 -5.99 4.39 -7.66
CA MET A 228 -4.61 4.15 -8.11
C MET A 228 -3.66 5.31 -7.79
N GLU A 229 -4.19 6.53 -7.67
CA GLU A 229 -3.44 7.68 -7.18
C GLU A 229 -2.90 7.48 -5.75
N ASN A 230 -3.50 6.59 -4.96
CA ASN A 230 -3.03 6.28 -3.60
C ASN A 230 -2.04 5.11 -3.55
N ALA A 231 -1.84 4.39 -4.67
CA ALA A 231 -0.88 3.30 -4.73
C ALA A 231 0.53 3.87 -4.94
N PHE A 232 1.43 3.52 -4.03
CA PHE A 232 2.86 3.79 -4.12
C PHE A 232 3.52 2.89 -5.16
N LEU A 233 3.21 1.59 -5.09
CA LEU A 233 3.61 0.57 -6.06
C LEU A 233 2.39 -0.23 -6.50
N TRP A 234 2.36 -0.64 -7.76
CA TRP A 234 1.34 -1.56 -8.27
C TRP A 234 2.00 -2.83 -8.82
N GLN A 235 1.83 -3.95 -8.12
CA GLN A 235 2.17 -5.28 -8.61
C GLN A 235 1.13 -5.71 -9.63
N LYS A 236 1.49 -5.59 -10.91
CA LYS A 236 0.59 -5.90 -12.02
C LYS A 236 0.96 -7.18 -12.74
N SER A 237 2.11 -7.77 -12.44
CA SER A 237 2.55 -9.06 -12.96
C SER A 237 3.08 -9.96 -11.86
N ALA A 238 2.71 -11.23 -11.92
CA ALA A 238 3.11 -12.31 -11.02
C ALA A 238 2.86 -13.64 -11.75
N ASP A 239 2.79 -14.73 -11.00
CA ASP A 239 2.28 -16.06 -11.36
C ASP A 239 1.73 -16.22 -12.79
N ARG A 240 2.30 -17.19 -13.51
CA ARG A 240 2.01 -17.56 -14.90
C ARG A 240 2.40 -16.53 -15.96
N ASN A 241 3.31 -15.61 -15.64
CA ASN A 241 3.85 -14.69 -16.64
C ASN A 241 4.97 -15.33 -17.49
N ASN A 242 5.60 -16.42 -17.04
CA ASN A 242 6.71 -17.12 -17.70
C ASN A 242 7.92 -16.20 -18.02
N ARG A 243 8.11 -15.15 -17.21
CA ARG A 243 9.17 -14.13 -17.45
C ARG A 243 10.39 -14.34 -16.57
N GLY A 244 10.46 -15.38 -15.74
CA GLY A 244 11.55 -15.53 -14.79
C GLY A 244 12.94 -15.52 -15.44
N ALA A 245 13.11 -16.28 -16.54
CA ALA A 245 14.36 -16.30 -17.31
C ALA A 245 14.73 -14.93 -17.93
N GLU A 246 13.73 -14.09 -18.28
CA GLU A 246 13.96 -12.74 -18.80
C GLU A 246 14.64 -11.84 -17.77
N PHE A 247 14.32 -12.03 -16.49
CA PHE A 247 14.85 -11.27 -15.36
C PHE A 247 15.98 -12.01 -14.61
N GLY A 248 16.48 -13.11 -15.18
CA GLY A 248 17.58 -13.87 -14.61
C GLY A 248 17.22 -14.61 -13.33
N VAL A 249 15.95 -14.98 -13.12
CA VAL A 249 15.54 -15.83 -11.99
C VAL A 249 15.27 -17.26 -12.45
N SER A 250 15.40 -18.23 -11.55
CA SER A 250 15.30 -19.67 -11.89
C SER A 250 13.86 -20.18 -11.96
N SER A 251 12.91 -19.51 -11.31
CA SER A 251 11.49 -19.81 -11.46
C SER A 251 10.99 -19.47 -12.86
N ASP A 252 9.88 -20.09 -13.26
CA ASP A 252 9.20 -19.73 -14.51
C ASP A 252 8.66 -18.30 -14.43
N ASP A 253 8.22 -17.87 -13.25
CA ASP A 253 7.56 -16.58 -13.02
C ASP A 253 8.39 -15.62 -12.16
N ILE A 254 8.10 -14.33 -12.27
CA ILE A 254 8.64 -13.28 -11.40
C ILE A 254 7.58 -12.22 -11.12
N ASP A 255 7.53 -11.72 -9.89
CA ASP A 255 6.59 -10.68 -9.51
C ASP A 255 7.17 -9.31 -9.85
N LEU A 256 6.38 -8.50 -10.55
CA LEU A 256 6.78 -7.20 -11.09
C LEU A 256 5.79 -6.14 -10.66
N SER A 257 6.34 -5.03 -10.21
CA SER A 257 5.64 -3.85 -9.72
C SER A 257 6.07 -2.61 -10.49
N TRP A 258 5.15 -1.67 -10.62
CA TRP A 258 5.37 -0.38 -11.27
C TRP A 258 5.14 0.74 -10.27
N SER A 259 6.08 1.68 -10.19
CA SER A 259 5.86 2.92 -9.43
C SER A 259 4.80 3.78 -10.11
N ARG A 260 4.12 4.61 -9.31
CA ARG A 260 3.23 5.63 -9.86
C ARG A 260 4.01 6.70 -10.64
N ASP A 261 5.14 7.12 -10.10
CA ASP A 261 5.93 8.21 -10.66
C ASP A 261 7.07 7.69 -11.53
N SER A 262 7.24 8.28 -12.71
CA SER A 262 8.27 7.92 -13.70
C SER A 262 9.69 8.30 -13.29
N LYS A 263 9.84 8.89 -12.10
CA LYS A 263 11.11 9.36 -11.59
C LYS A 263 11.50 8.50 -10.41
N LEU A 264 12.49 7.64 -10.65
CA LEU A 264 13.31 7.08 -9.58
C LEU A 264 13.91 8.19 -8.70
N GLU A 265 14.00 9.43 -9.21
CA GLU A 265 14.34 10.64 -8.43
C GLU A 265 13.40 10.86 -7.23
N PHE A 266 12.12 10.47 -7.24
CA PHE A 266 11.33 10.50 -5.98
C PHE A 266 11.93 9.58 -4.90
N PHE A 267 12.51 8.46 -5.33
CA PHE A 267 13.13 7.47 -4.45
C PHE A 267 14.62 7.74 -4.17
N LEU A 268 15.30 8.52 -5.02
CA LEU A 268 16.73 8.84 -4.95
C LEU A 268 17.02 10.26 -4.44
N ASP A 269 16.16 11.24 -4.75
CA ASP A 269 16.18 12.62 -4.19
C ASP A 269 15.50 12.69 -2.82
N TRP A 270 15.08 11.55 -2.25
CA TRP A 270 14.80 11.43 -0.82
C TRP A 270 16.11 11.50 -0.01
N ASP A 271 16.82 12.60 -0.19
CA ASP A 271 17.90 13.07 0.65
C ASP A 271 17.26 13.73 1.87
N ILE A 272 16.79 12.89 2.81
CA ILE A 272 16.47 13.19 4.23
C ILE A 272 15.96 14.62 4.50
N GLY A 273 15.06 15.13 3.66
CA GLY A 273 14.49 16.45 3.79
C GLY A 273 13.39 16.38 4.84
N ASP A 274 13.60 17.07 5.97
CA ASP A 274 12.71 17.24 7.12
C ASP A 274 11.64 16.15 7.23
N VAL A 275 12.02 15.04 7.85
CA VAL A 275 11.09 14.01 8.33
C VAL A 275 9.92 14.74 8.99
N VAL A 276 8.75 14.69 8.36
CA VAL A 276 7.51 15.08 9.02
C VAL A 276 7.40 14.11 10.19
N THR A 277 7.84 14.54 11.37
CA THR A 277 7.58 13.79 12.60
C THR A 277 6.07 13.68 12.68
N PRO A 278 5.49 12.46 12.57
CA PRO A 278 4.07 12.30 12.78
C PRO A 278 3.69 12.89 14.14
N ASP A 279 2.44 13.34 14.26
CA ASP A 279 1.92 13.86 15.52
C ASP A 279 2.27 12.93 16.69
N PRO A 280 2.56 13.47 17.89
CA PRO A 280 2.91 12.66 19.04
C PRO A 280 1.86 11.54 19.25
N PRO A 281 2.30 10.29 19.42
CA PRO A 281 1.41 9.15 19.34
C PRO A 281 0.33 9.22 20.42
N LEU A 282 -0.83 8.65 20.10
CA LEU A 282 -1.79 8.25 21.12
C LEU A 282 -1.08 7.34 22.15
N PRO A 283 -1.47 7.38 23.44
CA PRO A 283 -0.83 6.58 24.48
C PRO A 283 -0.79 5.10 24.06
N PRO A 284 0.31 4.39 24.39
CA PRO A 284 0.50 3.01 23.96
C PRO A 284 -0.66 2.14 24.42
N ILE A 285 -1.22 1.37 23.48
CA ILE A 285 -2.22 0.36 23.80
C ILE A 285 -1.53 -0.70 24.69
N PRO A 286 -2.09 -1.03 25.88
CA PRO A 286 -1.45 -1.98 26.79
C PRO A 286 -1.23 -3.36 26.16
N VAL A 287 -0.06 -3.94 26.45
CA VAL A 287 0.53 -5.13 25.81
C VAL A 287 -0.28 -6.42 26.06
N ASP A 288 -1.17 -6.40 27.04
CA ASP A 288 -1.89 -7.54 27.60
C ASP A 288 -3.41 -7.49 27.37
N TRP A 289 -3.90 -6.57 26.53
CA TRP A 289 -5.32 -6.49 26.23
C TRP A 289 -5.82 -7.72 25.45
N PRO A 290 -6.97 -8.31 25.86
CA PRO A 290 -7.67 -9.29 25.06
C PRO A 290 -7.98 -8.74 23.65
N THR A 291 -8.01 -9.62 22.65
CA THR A 291 -8.29 -9.26 21.24
C THR A 291 -9.55 -8.40 21.07
N GLU A 292 -10.58 -8.66 21.88
CA GLU A 292 -11.84 -7.89 21.87
C GLU A 292 -11.63 -6.42 22.27
N GLN A 293 -10.77 -6.14 23.25
CA GLN A 293 -10.44 -4.78 23.68
C GLN A 293 -9.52 -4.07 22.68
N LEU A 294 -8.61 -4.82 22.03
CA LEU A 294 -7.81 -4.29 20.92
C LEU A 294 -8.70 -3.88 19.74
N GLU A 295 -9.70 -4.71 19.42
CA GLU A 295 -10.64 -4.39 18.34
C GLU A 295 -11.54 -3.21 18.73
N GLU A 296 -12.01 -3.11 19.97
CA GLU A 296 -12.77 -1.95 20.46
C GLU A 296 -11.95 -0.65 20.39
N ALA A 297 -10.72 -0.64 20.92
CA ALA A 297 -9.85 0.53 20.83
C ALA A 297 -9.52 0.90 19.38
N TYR A 298 -9.28 -0.10 18.53
CA TYR A 298 -9.09 0.15 17.12
C TYR A 298 -10.33 0.75 16.46
N GLN A 299 -11.54 0.23 16.74
CA GLN A 299 -12.77 0.82 16.22
C GLN A 299 -12.94 2.27 16.69
N LEU A 300 -12.62 2.58 17.95
CA LEU A 300 -12.66 3.95 18.48
C LEU A 300 -11.62 4.87 17.81
N GLN A 301 -10.41 4.36 17.57
CA GLN A 301 -9.36 5.08 16.83
C GLN A 301 -9.78 5.35 15.38
N MET A 302 -10.36 4.35 14.71
CA MET A 302 -10.90 4.47 13.35
C MET A 302 -12.04 5.49 13.25
N GLN A 303 -12.95 5.47 14.22
CA GLN A 303 -14.02 6.46 14.33
C GLN A 303 -13.46 7.87 14.56
N SER A 304 -12.45 8.00 15.40
CA SER A 304 -11.79 9.29 15.68
C SER A 304 -11.08 9.84 14.44
N ALA A 305 -10.36 9.00 13.69
CA ALA A 305 -9.72 9.39 12.43
C ALA A 305 -10.73 9.82 11.37
N THR A 306 -11.88 9.14 11.30
CA THR A 306 -12.98 9.54 10.41
C THR A 306 -13.54 10.90 10.80
N ILE A 307 -13.78 11.14 12.08
CA ILE A 307 -14.25 12.44 12.58
C ILE A 307 -13.24 13.56 12.30
N ILE A 308 -11.94 13.32 12.51
CA ILE A 308 -10.88 14.30 12.23
C ILE A 308 -10.84 14.65 10.74
N ASN A 309 -10.94 13.66 9.86
CA ASN A 309 -10.98 13.90 8.41
C ASN A 309 -12.25 14.65 7.98
N GLU A 310 -13.41 14.29 8.54
CA GLU A 310 -14.67 15.02 8.31
C GLU A 310 -14.57 16.48 8.78
N LEU A 311 -13.90 16.76 9.90
CA LEU A 311 -13.69 18.12 10.41
C LEU A 311 -12.72 18.93 9.52
N ARG A 312 -11.62 18.31 9.07
CA ARG A 312 -10.67 18.91 8.11
C ARG A 312 -11.34 19.25 6.78
N GLU A 313 -12.16 18.35 6.24
CA GLU A 313 -12.91 18.56 4.99
C GLU A 313 -13.96 19.68 5.11
N GLN A 314 -14.46 19.94 6.32
CA GLN A 314 -15.40 21.03 6.59
C GLN A 314 -14.71 22.40 6.82
N GLY A 315 -13.39 22.49 6.62
CA GLY A 315 -12.62 23.71 6.89
C GLY A 315 -12.54 24.05 8.38
N GLY A 316 -12.78 23.07 9.25
CA GLY A 316 -12.83 23.22 10.69
C GLY A 316 -11.53 22.77 11.33
N VAL A 317 -10.71 23.76 11.72
CA VAL A 317 -9.57 23.67 12.63
C VAL A 317 -8.26 23.18 12.00
N ASP A 318 -7.32 24.12 11.81
CA ASP A 318 -5.89 23.84 11.93
C ASP A 318 -5.62 23.56 13.42
N LEU A 319 -5.38 22.29 13.76
CA LEU A 319 -4.94 21.87 15.09
C LEU A 319 -3.42 21.95 15.20
#